data_AF-A0A7S1CHI0-F1
#
_entry.id   AF-A0A7S1CHI0-F1
#
_cell.length_a   1.000
_cell.length_b   1.000
_cell.length_c   1.000
_cell.angle_alpha   90.00
_cell.angle_beta   90.00
_cell.angle_gamma   90.00
#
_symmetry.space_group_name_H-M   'P 1'
#
loop_
_entity.id
_entity.type
_entity.pdbx_description
1 polymer ?
#
loop_
_entity_poly.entity_id
_entity_poly.type
_entity_poly.pdbx_seq_one_letter_code
_entity_poly.pdbx_strand_id
1 'polypeptide(L)'
;SSGAASPAAAAPAAAPRLLASFGNGSAVAWSNLTATQLANVTDPEWAGATAADIAAIPAKSCVAFPSRALTAMQPAAYAGFKGACVAGIAADALAVVNGNDTMALTGDACSGLGMEQLSALDAGAFAGFQPMCASELKGASTTVNASHAPCHGIQADGFAALSPDAVSALTVSCVAALAPGAGASASATTTAALSAKQCGALTAAFMASLDGGAYGGFSVACAAAFSVDDAASACGGITAAGFGHLSAGATKAL
;
A
#
# COMPACT_ATOMS: atom_id res chain seq x y z
N SER A 1 -10.79 51.52 27.31
CA SER A 1 -11.58 50.62 26.45
C SER A 1 -10.90 49.27 26.36
N SER A 2 -11.14 48.38 27.33
CA SER A 2 -10.63 47.00 27.29
C SER A 2 -11.63 46.13 26.55
N GLY A 3 -11.35 45.82 25.28
CA GLY A 3 -12.09 44.84 24.52
C GLY A 3 -11.67 43.43 24.96
N ALA A 4 -12.41 42.84 25.89
CA ALA A 4 -12.30 41.42 26.18
C ALA A 4 -12.90 40.64 25.00
N ALA A 5 -12.07 39.94 24.24
CA ALA A 5 -12.52 38.97 23.27
C ALA A 5 -13.21 37.83 24.03
N SER A 6 -14.52 37.66 23.81
CA SER A 6 -15.25 36.47 24.27
C SER A 6 -14.56 35.21 23.74
N PRO A 7 -14.35 34.18 24.58
CA PRO A 7 -13.87 32.90 24.09
C PRO A 7 -14.92 32.36 23.11
N ALA A 8 -14.49 32.06 21.89
CA ALA A 8 -15.30 31.37 20.91
C ALA A 8 -15.78 30.06 21.53
N ALA A 9 -17.09 29.95 21.76
CA ALA A 9 -17.71 28.71 22.22
C ALA A 9 -17.36 27.61 21.20
N ALA A 10 -16.66 26.57 21.66
CA ALA A 10 -16.41 25.39 20.85
C ALA A 10 -17.75 24.89 20.30
N ALA A 11 -17.83 24.71 18.99
CA ALA A 11 -19.03 24.20 18.34
C ALA A 11 -19.45 22.88 19.02
N PRO A 12 -20.75 22.65 19.27
CA PRO A 12 -21.20 21.42 19.91
C PRO A 12 -20.76 20.23 19.07
N ALA A 13 -20.19 19.20 19.72
CA ALA A 13 -19.84 17.95 19.06
C ALA A 13 -21.07 17.41 18.30
N ALA A 14 -20.91 17.10 17.01
CA ALA A 14 -22.00 16.56 16.20
C ALA A 14 -22.58 15.30 16.87
N ALA A 15 -23.90 15.21 16.95
CA ALA A 15 -24.57 14.04 17.54
C ALA A 15 -24.16 12.77 16.76
N PRO A 16 -23.88 11.66 17.46
CA PRO A 16 -23.44 10.42 16.80
C PRO A 16 -24.52 9.92 15.86
N ARG A 17 -24.13 9.58 14.63
CA ARG A 17 -25.04 8.99 13.66
C ARG A 17 -25.39 7.56 14.08
N LEU A 18 -26.66 7.22 13.99
CA LEU A 18 -27.18 5.93 14.44
C LEU A 18 -27.49 5.01 13.24
N LEU A 19 -27.26 3.71 13.44
CA LEU A 19 -27.56 2.63 12.50
C LEU A 19 -28.99 2.14 12.73
N ALA A 20 -29.71 1.94 11.63
CA ALA A 20 -31.12 1.55 11.63
C ALA A 20 -31.31 0.03 11.44
N SER A 21 -30.27 -0.70 11.05
CA SER A 21 -30.32 -2.14 10.72
C SER A 21 -30.53 -3.09 11.90
N PHE A 22 -30.25 -2.66 13.13
CA PHE A 22 -30.40 -3.51 14.31
C PHE A 22 -31.83 -3.46 14.85
N GLY A 23 -32.72 -4.22 14.21
CA GLY A 23 -34.13 -4.29 14.58
C GLY A 23 -34.35 -4.59 16.07
N ASN A 24 -34.74 -3.56 16.84
CA ASN A 24 -35.61 -3.59 18.03
C ASN A 24 -35.90 -2.16 18.54
N GLY A 25 -35.90 -1.15 17.66
CA GLY A 25 -36.03 0.27 18.04
C GLY A 25 -34.82 0.89 18.78
N SER A 26 -33.74 0.13 18.99
CA SER A 26 -32.50 0.64 19.59
C SER A 26 -31.51 1.00 18.48
N ALA A 27 -31.52 2.26 18.08
CA ALA A 27 -30.57 2.77 17.10
C ALA A 27 -29.15 2.70 17.69
N VAL A 28 -28.23 2.00 17.02
CA VAL A 28 -26.87 1.74 17.53
C VAL A 28 -25.92 2.76 16.94
N ALA A 29 -25.18 3.48 17.78
CA ALA A 29 -24.11 4.36 17.30
C ALA A 29 -22.91 3.56 16.81
N TRP A 30 -22.21 4.05 15.78
CA TRP A 30 -20.95 3.49 15.29
C TRP A 30 -19.93 3.25 16.40
N SER A 31 -19.87 4.14 17.39
CA SER A 31 -19.00 4.06 18.57
C SER A 31 -19.29 2.92 19.55
N ASN A 32 -20.45 2.28 19.42
CA ASN A 32 -20.90 1.22 20.32
C ASN A 32 -21.04 -0.14 19.60
N LEU A 33 -20.62 -0.23 18.34
CA LEU A 33 -20.69 -1.48 17.58
C LEU A 33 -19.83 -2.55 18.25
N THR A 34 -20.44 -3.71 18.50
CA THR A 34 -19.73 -4.97 18.75
C THR A 34 -19.28 -5.60 17.43
N ALA A 35 -18.35 -6.56 17.47
CA ALA A 35 -17.93 -7.31 16.29
C ALA A 35 -19.12 -7.96 15.55
N THR A 36 -20.04 -8.60 16.30
CA THR A 36 -21.25 -9.20 15.73
C THR A 36 -22.17 -8.18 15.07
N GLN A 37 -22.31 -6.99 15.66
CA GLN A 37 -23.12 -5.93 15.07
C GLN A 37 -22.44 -5.37 13.81
N LEU A 38 -21.12 -5.13 13.86
CA LEU A 38 -20.35 -4.66 12.70
C LEU A 38 -20.53 -5.58 11.48
N ALA A 39 -20.42 -6.90 11.71
CA ALA A 39 -20.62 -7.91 10.67
C ALA A 39 -22.03 -7.92 10.07
N ASN A 40 -23.01 -7.31 10.73
CA ASN A 40 -24.42 -7.25 10.32
C ASN A 40 -24.87 -5.86 9.85
N VAL A 41 -23.98 -4.85 9.85
CA VAL A 41 -24.28 -3.55 9.22
C VAL A 41 -24.59 -3.77 7.74
N THR A 42 -25.64 -3.12 7.26
CA THR A 42 -26.18 -3.32 5.91
C THR A 42 -25.43 -2.49 4.88
N ASP A 43 -25.39 -2.95 3.63
CA ASP A 43 -24.67 -2.25 2.55
C ASP A 43 -25.15 -0.79 2.33
N PRO A 44 -26.44 -0.44 2.44
CA PRO A 44 -26.88 0.96 2.40
C PRO A 44 -26.31 1.83 3.53
N GLU A 45 -26.08 1.26 4.71
CA GLU A 45 -25.47 1.99 5.83
C GLU A 45 -23.97 2.22 5.60
N TRP A 46 -23.30 1.26 4.99
CA TRP A 46 -21.91 1.39 4.52
C TRP A 46 -21.77 2.41 3.40
N ALA A 47 -22.67 2.39 2.42
CA ALA A 47 -22.69 3.35 1.31
C ALA A 47 -22.88 4.79 1.79
N GLY A 48 -23.59 4.98 2.91
CA GLY A 48 -23.73 6.28 3.57
C GLY A 48 -22.68 6.58 4.64
N ALA A 49 -21.74 5.67 4.95
CA ALA A 49 -20.73 5.86 5.99
C ALA A 49 -19.79 7.03 5.65
N THR A 50 -19.54 7.90 6.64
CA THR A 50 -18.53 8.96 6.53
C THR A 50 -17.24 8.53 7.21
N ALA A 51 -16.14 9.23 6.94
CA ALA A 51 -14.88 9.01 7.67
C ALA A 51 -15.06 9.13 9.20
N ALA A 52 -15.94 10.01 9.68
CA ALA A 52 -16.22 10.14 11.11
C ALA A 52 -16.90 8.89 11.70
N ASP A 53 -17.78 8.25 10.92
CA ASP A 53 -18.45 7.01 11.33
C ASP A 53 -17.45 5.85 11.42
N ILE A 54 -16.59 5.71 10.41
CA ILE A 54 -15.53 4.68 10.40
C ILE A 54 -14.56 4.90 11.55
N ALA A 55 -14.16 6.15 11.81
CA ALA A 55 -13.27 6.51 12.92
C ALA A 55 -13.90 6.26 14.29
N ALA A 56 -15.24 6.20 14.38
CA ALA A 56 -15.95 5.89 15.60
C ALA A 56 -15.97 4.39 15.91
N ILE A 57 -15.79 3.50 14.91
CA ILE A 57 -15.83 2.05 15.13
C ILE A 57 -14.79 1.64 16.18
N PRO A 58 -15.19 0.91 17.24
CA PRO A 58 -14.24 0.39 18.22
C PRO A 58 -13.23 -0.55 17.56
N ALA A 59 -11.92 -0.35 17.82
CA ALA A 59 -10.87 -1.17 17.22
C ALA A 59 -11.08 -2.69 17.42
N LYS A 60 -11.56 -3.10 18.60
CA LYS A 60 -11.90 -4.50 18.91
C LYS A 60 -12.98 -5.11 18.01
N SER A 61 -13.81 -4.29 17.38
CA SER A 61 -14.88 -4.74 16.49
C SER A 61 -14.40 -4.95 15.06
N CYS A 62 -13.29 -4.32 14.67
CA CYS A 62 -12.74 -4.39 13.32
C CYS A 62 -12.26 -5.79 12.91
N VAL A 63 -12.12 -6.72 13.87
CA VAL A 63 -11.93 -8.15 13.59
C VAL A 63 -13.07 -8.78 12.77
N ALA A 64 -14.24 -8.17 12.79
CA ALA A 64 -15.42 -8.65 12.06
C ALA A 64 -15.82 -7.72 10.91
N PHE A 65 -14.86 -6.97 10.35
CA PHE A 65 -15.08 -6.14 9.17
C PHE A 65 -15.29 -7.03 7.93
N PRO A 66 -16.47 -7.07 7.31
CA PRO A 66 -16.71 -7.94 6.17
C PRO A 66 -16.22 -7.29 4.87
N SER A 67 -15.72 -8.09 3.92
CA SER A 67 -15.29 -7.58 2.59
C SER A 67 -16.38 -6.76 1.89
N ARG A 68 -17.65 -7.20 1.96
CA ARG A 68 -18.79 -6.46 1.38
C ARG A 68 -18.92 -5.02 1.90
N ALA A 69 -18.51 -4.76 3.15
CA ALA A 69 -18.54 -3.41 3.72
C ALA A 69 -17.50 -2.52 3.05
N LEU A 70 -16.28 -3.04 2.85
CA LEU A 70 -15.20 -2.35 2.15
C LEU A 70 -15.61 -2.02 0.70
N THR A 71 -16.30 -2.95 0.02
CA THR A 71 -16.85 -2.69 -1.32
C THR A 71 -18.01 -1.68 -1.32
N ALA A 72 -18.86 -1.67 -0.29
CA ALA A 72 -20.03 -0.80 -0.23
C ALA A 72 -19.70 0.65 0.15
N MET A 73 -18.60 0.87 0.88
CA MET A 73 -18.17 2.19 1.33
C MET A 73 -17.76 3.11 0.17
N GLN A 74 -17.99 4.41 0.33
CA GLN A 74 -17.43 5.41 -0.57
C GLN A 74 -15.92 5.61 -0.26
N PRO A 75 -15.08 5.92 -1.26
CA PRO A 75 -13.64 6.11 -1.04
C PRO A 75 -13.32 7.14 0.06
N ALA A 76 -14.07 8.24 0.15
CA ALA A 76 -13.87 9.26 1.19
C ALA A 76 -14.01 8.73 2.63
N ALA A 77 -14.73 7.63 2.85
CA ALA A 77 -14.91 7.03 4.17
C ALA A 77 -13.64 6.32 4.67
N TYR A 78 -12.75 5.88 3.77
CA TYR A 78 -11.49 5.22 4.13
C TYR A 78 -10.54 6.13 4.92
N ALA A 79 -10.68 7.44 4.80
CA ALA A 79 -9.93 8.41 5.62
C ALA A 79 -10.23 8.29 7.13
N GLY A 80 -11.32 7.61 7.48
CA GLY A 80 -11.71 7.35 8.86
C GLY A 80 -11.01 6.15 9.52
N PHE A 81 -10.33 5.30 8.74
CA PHE A 81 -9.62 4.16 9.31
C PHE A 81 -8.49 4.62 10.25
N LYS A 82 -8.43 4.01 11.42
CA LYS A 82 -7.36 4.18 12.43
C LYS A 82 -6.45 2.96 12.40
N GLY A 83 -5.17 3.13 12.71
CA GLY A 83 -4.20 2.02 12.65
C GLY A 83 -4.62 0.80 13.48
N ALA A 84 -5.13 1.02 14.70
CA ALA A 84 -5.60 -0.07 15.55
C ALA A 84 -6.81 -0.84 14.98
N CYS A 85 -7.65 -0.19 14.17
CA CYS A 85 -8.76 -0.87 13.49
C CYS A 85 -8.24 -1.66 12.29
N VAL A 86 -7.41 -1.04 11.44
CA VAL A 86 -6.82 -1.68 10.26
C VAL A 86 -6.02 -2.93 10.63
N ALA A 87 -5.24 -2.87 11.71
CA ALA A 87 -4.50 -4.02 12.23
C ALA A 87 -5.39 -5.18 12.66
N GLY A 88 -6.66 -4.91 12.98
CA GLY A 88 -7.65 -5.93 13.33
C GLY A 88 -8.42 -6.48 12.13
N ILE A 89 -8.41 -5.81 10.97
CA ILE A 89 -9.14 -6.28 9.79
C ILE A 89 -8.46 -7.54 9.25
N ALA A 90 -9.25 -8.57 8.98
CA ALA A 90 -8.78 -9.81 8.38
C ALA A 90 -8.23 -9.54 6.98
N ALA A 91 -7.09 -10.16 6.65
CA ALA A 91 -6.39 -9.91 5.39
C ALA A 91 -7.26 -10.20 4.16
N ASP A 92 -8.01 -11.30 4.17
CA ASP A 92 -8.94 -11.69 3.10
C ASP A 92 -10.05 -10.66 2.87
N ALA A 93 -10.46 -9.91 3.89
CA ALA A 93 -11.41 -8.83 3.73
C ALA A 93 -10.83 -7.68 2.89
N LEU A 94 -9.53 -7.40 3.00
CA LEU A 94 -8.86 -6.30 2.28
C LEU A 94 -8.60 -6.59 0.80
N ALA A 95 -8.76 -7.84 0.36
CA ALA A 95 -8.55 -8.22 -1.04
C ALA A 95 -9.50 -7.53 -2.05
N VAL A 96 -10.55 -6.86 -1.57
CA VAL A 96 -11.51 -6.11 -2.41
C VAL A 96 -11.22 -4.61 -2.50
N VAL A 97 -10.23 -4.12 -1.75
CA VAL A 97 -9.84 -2.71 -1.71
C VAL A 97 -9.07 -2.37 -2.98
N ASN A 98 -9.34 -1.22 -3.60
CA ASN A 98 -8.66 -0.79 -4.83
C ASN A 98 -7.83 0.49 -4.64
N GLY A 99 -7.27 1.01 -5.73
CA GLY A 99 -6.44 2.22 -5.73
C GLY A 99 -7.15 3.48 -5.23
N ASN A 100 -8.42 3.68 -5.56
CA ASN A 100 -9.15 4.87 -5.10
C ASN A 100 -9.39 4.83 -3.58
N ASP A 101 -9.59 3.64 -3.02
CA ASP A 101 -9.81 3.44 -1.60
C ASP A 101 -8.53 3.66 -0.80
N THR A 102 -7.42 3.10 -1.28
CA THR A 102 -6.09 3.28 -0.67
C THR A 102 -5.56 4.71 -0.79
N MET A 103 -5.93 5.45 -1.84
CA MET A 103 -5.65 6.89 -1.96
C MET A 103 -6.26 7.73 -0.84
N ALA A 104 -7.39 7.28 -0.27
CA ALA A 104 -8.06 7.98 0.81
C ALA A 104 -7.55 7.57 2.20
N LEU A 105 -6.68 6.57 2.31
CA LEU A 105 -6.09 6.17 3.59
C LEU A 105 -5.16 7.26 4.14
N THR A 106 -5.18 7.40 5.46
CA THR A 106 -4.29 8.32 6.19
C THR A 106 -3.05 7.60 6.67
N GLY A 107 -2.04 8.35 7.14
CA GLY A 107 -0.85 7.77 7.77
C GLY A 107 -1.18 6.89 8.99
N ASP A 108 -2.19 7.27 9.78
CA ASP A 108 -2.66 6.45 10.93
C ASP A 108 -3.19 5.09 10.46
N ALA A 109 -4.06 5.06 9.44
CA ALA A 109 -4.53 3.81 8.85
C ALA A 109 -3.37 2.93 8.36
N CYS A 110 -2.40 3.56 7.68
CA CYS A 110 -1.24 2.87 7.15
C CYS A 110 -0.29 2.32 8.22
N SER A 111 -0.20 2.94 9.40
CA SER A 111 0.53 2.38 10.55
C SER A 111 -0.06 1.05 11.06
N GLY A 112 -1.34 0.80 10.76
CA GLY A 112 -2.05 -0.44 11.08
C GLY A 112 -1.95 -1.54 10.03
N LEU A 113 -1.39 -1.25 8.85
CA LEU A 113 -1.21 -2.25 7.79
C LEU A 113 -0.08 -3.20 8.16
N GLY A 114 -0.44 -4.31 8.81
CA GLY A 114 0.43 -5.43 9.05
C GLY A 114 0.73 -6.22 7.77
N MET A 115 1.59 -7.21 7.92
CA MET A 115 2.11 -8.00 6.80
C MET A 115 1.04 -8.88 6.16
N GLU A 116 0.15 -9.43 6.97
CA GLU A 116 -0.99 -10.22 6.48
C GLU A 116 -1.91 -9.34 5.63
N GLN A 117 -2.24 -8.14 6.12
CA GLN A 117 -3.06 -7.17 5.38
C GLN A 117 -2.42 -6.76 4.06
N LEU A 118 -1.13 -6.40 4.06
CA LEU A 118 -0.40 -6.00 2.85
C LEU A 118 -0.33 -7.13 1.82
N SER A 119 -0.20 -8.40 2.25
CA SER A 119 -0.13 -9.55 1.34
C SER A 119 -1.43 -9.87 0.61
N ALA A 120 -2.56 -9.38 1.13
CA ALA A 120 -3.87 -9.57 0.52
C ALA A 120 -4.26 -8.44 -0.43
N LEU A 121 -3.53 -7.32 -0.43
CA LEU A 121 -3.77 -6.20 -1.34
C LEU A 121 -3.25 -6.53 -2.75
N ASP A 122 -4.02 -6.12 -3.76
CA ASP A 122 -3.62 -6.29 -5.15
C ASP A 122 -2.78 -5.11 -5.67
N ALA A 123 -2.33 -5.25 -6.91
CA ALA A 123 -1.58 -4.24 -7.64
C ALA A 123 -2.26 -2.86 -7.68
N GLY A 124 -3.58 -2.83 -7.88
CA GLY A 124 -4.35 -1.60 -7.97
C GLY A 124 -4.42 -0.89 -6.63
N ALA A 125 -4.56 -1.63 -5.54
CA ALA A 125 -4.50 -1.09 -4.18
C ALA A 125 -3.11 -0.50 -3.86
N PHE A 126 -2.03 -1.16 -4.28
CA PHE A 126 -0.69 -0.61 -4.10
C PHE A 126 -0.47 0.72 -4.86
N ALA A 127 -1.10 0.87 -6.03
CA ALA A 127 -1.03 2.10 -6.83
C ALA A 127 -1.52 3.35 -6.10
N GLY A 128 -2.50 3.18 -5.21
CA GLY A 128 -3.16 4.29 -4.55
C GLY A 128 -2.43 4.84 -3.34
N PHE A 129 -1.43 4.12 -2.80
CA PHE A 129 -0.72 4.56 -1.60
C PHE A 129 -0.03 5.92 -1.80
N GLN A 130 -0.44 6.90 -0.99
CA GLN A 130 0.20 8.20 -0.91
C GLN A 130 1.59 8.09 -0.26
N PRO A 131 2.51 9.07 -0.48
CA PRO A 131 3.86 9.05 0.09
C PRO A 131 3.91 8.90 1.63
N MET A 132 2.87 9.35 2.34
CA MET A 132 2.74 9.18 3.80
C MET A 132 2.63 7.71 4.22
N CYS A 133 1.96 6.86 3.44
CA CYS A 133 1.91 5.43 3.72
C CYS A 133 3.26 4.77 3.44
N ALA A 134 4.01 5.27 2.45
CA ALA A 134 5.36 4.79 2.18
C ALA A 134 6.36 5.09 3.31
N SER A 135 6.22 6.20 4.05
CA SER A 135 7.04 6.47 5.24
C SER A 135 6.70 5.56 6.42
N GLU A 136 5.42 5.21 6.62
CA GLU A 136 5.01 4.28 7.67
C GLU A 136 5.38 2.83 7.33
N LEU A 137 5.28 2.42 6.05
CA LEU A 137 5.81 1.14 5.58
C LEU A 137 7.34 1.04 5.81
N LYS A 138 8.09 2.14 5.65
CA LYS A 138 9.52 2.20 6.01
C LYS A 138 9.74 1.98 7.51
N GLY A 139 8.92 2.59 8.37
CA GLY A 139 8.99 2.44 9.83
C GLY A 139 8.67 1.01 10.29
N ALA A 140 7.54 0.46 9.83
CA ALA A 140 7.14 -0.93 10.08
C ALA A 140 8.21 -1.91 9.59
N SER A 141 8.83 -1.64 8.44
CA SER A 141 9.86 -2.51 7.87
C SER A 141 11.18 -2.58 8.67
N THR A 142 11.47 -1.63 9.57
CA THR A 142 12.68 -1.73 10.42
C THR A 142 12.51 -2.72 11.58
N THR A 143 11.27 -3.01 11.99
CA THR A 143 10.94 -4.04 13.00
C THR A 143 10.63 -5.39 12.36
N VAL A 144 10.24 -5.39 11.08
CA VAL A 144 9.95 -6.58 10.25
C VAL A 144 11.21 -7.04 9.51
N ASN A 145 12.35 -7.02 10.21
CA ASN A 145 13.65 -7.32 9.66
C ASN A 145 14.17 -8.62 10.29
N ALA A 146 13.94 -9.76 9.61
CA ALA A 146 14.88 -10.91 9.59
C ALA A 146 14.32 -12.18 8.92
N SER A 147 12.99 -12.37 8.73
CA SER A 147 12.52 -13.71 8.32
C SER A 147 11.38 -13.85 7.31
N HIS A 148 10.55 -12.86 6.98
CA HIS A 148 9.42 -13.14 6.06
C HIS A 148 9.06 -11.97 5.15
N ALA A 149 8.57 -12.32 3.96
CA ALA A 149 8.81 -11.66 2.69
C ALA A 149 7.49 -11.16 2.04
N PRO A 150 7.03 -9.93 2.34
CA PRO A 150 5.73 -9.40 1.91
C PRO A 150 5.67 -9.09 0.42
N CYS A 151 6.83 -8.94 -0.20
CA CYS A 151 6.93 -8.52 -1.60
C CYS A 151 6.77 -9.68 -2.59
N HIS A 152 6.61 -10.92 -2.13
CA HIS A 152 6.20 -12.04 -2.98
C HIS A 152 4.82 -11.81 -3.61
N GLY A 153 3.94 -11.06 -2.96
CA GLY A 153 2.61 -10.72 -3.48
C GLY A 153 2.64 -9.64 -4.57
N ILE A 154 3.74 -8.89 -4.71
CA ILE A 154 3.87 -7.85 -5.72
C ILE A 154 4.13 -8.52 -7.08
N GLN A 155 3.07 -8.59 -7.89
CA GLN A 155 3.12 -9.07 -9.27
C GLN A 155 3.50 -7.93 -10.23
N ALA A 156 3.60 -8.24 -11.53
CA ALA A 156 4.03 -7.30 -12.58
C ALA A 156 3.31 -5.95 -12.51
N ASP A 157 1.98 -6.00 -12.56
CA ASP A 157 1.14 -4.80 -12.56
C ASP A 157 1.23 -4.04 -11.23
N GLY A 158 1.48 -4.76 -10.13
CA GLY A 158 1.62 -4.16 -8.81
C GLY A 158 2.92 -3.39 -8.65
N PHE A 159 4.02 -3.93 -9.20
CA PHE A 159 5.29 -3.23 -9.22
C PHE A 159 5.24 -1.99 -10.12
N ALA A 160 4.58 -2.10 -11.29
CA ALA A 160 4.40 -1.00 -12.23
C ALA A 160 3.57 0.16 -11.66
N ALA A 161 2.60 -0.19 -10.82
CA ALA A 161 1.72 0.74 -10.13
C ALA A 161 2.39 1.53 -9.01
N LEU A 162 3.55 1.08 -8.50
CA LEU A 162 4.24 1.77 -7.42
C LEU A 162 4.75 3.14 -7.86
N SER A 163 4.51 4.15 -7.03
CA SER A 163 5.16 5.45 -7.20
C SER A 163 6.68 5.36 -6.97
N PRO A 164 7.49 6.25 -7.56
CA PRO A 164 8.94 6.30 -7.31
C PRO A 164 9.30 6.36 -5.82
N ASP A 165 8.54 7.11 -5.03
CA ASP A 165 8.75 7.22 -3.59
C ASP A 165 8.47 5.89 -2.87
N ALA A 166 7.45 5.15 -3.29
CA ALA A 166 7.16 3.82 -2.78
C ALA A 166 8.25 2.81 -3.18
N VAL A 167 8.72 2.85 -4.42
CA VAL A 167 9.82 1.98 -4.87
C VAL A 167 11.10 2.26 -4.09
N SER A 168 11.50 3.52 -3.90
CA SER A 168 12.68 3.88 -3.11
C SER A 168 12.55 3.54 -1.61
N ALA A 169 11.31 3.37 -1.15
CA ALA A 169 10.98 2.99 0.23
C ALA A 169 11.02 1.47 0.48
N LEU A 170 11.05 0.63 -0.56
CA LEU A 170 11.14 -0.82 -0.40
C LEU A 170 12.45 -1.21 0.30
N THR A 171 12.41 -2.22 1.17
CA THR A 171 13.65 -2.73 1.76
C THR A 171 14.39 -3.67 0.83
N VAL A 172 15.69 -3.84 1.06
CA VAL A 172 16.54 -4.76 0.29
C VAL A 172 15.99 -6.19 0.32
N SER A 173 15.50 -6.65 1.48
CA SER A 173 14.87 -7.97 1.63
C SER A 173 13.54 -8.09 0.90
N CYS A 174 12.75 -7.02 0.83
CA CYS A 174 11.55 -6.96 0.01
C CYS A 174 11.87 -7.06 -1.48
N VAL A 175 12.88 -6.33 -1.94
CA VAL A 175 13.28 -6.37 -3.35
C VAL A 175 13.79 -7.76 -3.75
N ALA A 176 14.53 -8.44 -2.87
CA ALA A 176 14.92 -9.84 -3.05
C ALA A 176 13.75 -10.83 -3.06
N ALA A 177 12.61 -10.44 -2.51
CA ALA A 177 11.41 -11.24 -2.39
C ALA A 177 10.35 -10.95 -3.47
N LEU A 178 10.60 -10.00 -4.38
CA LEU A 178 9.67 -9.69 -5.46
C LEU A 178 9.36 -10.95 -6.27
N ALA A 179 8.10 -11.05 -6.72
CA ALA A 179 7.71 -12.18 -7.57
C ALA A 179 8.62 -12.25 -8.81
N PRO A 180 8.98 -13.45 -9.30
CA PRO A 180 9.83 -13.62 -10.47
C PRO A 180 9.39 -12.83 -11.71
N GLY A 181 8.08 -12.63 -11.89
CA GLY A 181 7.51 -11.87 -13.01
C GLY A 181 7.23 -10.40 -12.72
N ALA A 182 7.59 -9.88 -11.54
CA ALA A 182 7.23 -8.52 -11.14
C ALA A 182 7.87 -7.42 -12.02
N GLY A 183 8.95 -7.75 -12.74
CA GLY A 183 9.60 -6.84 -13.68
C GLY A 183 8.87 -6.69 -15.02
N ALA A 184 7.92 -7.58 -15.36
CA ALA A 184 7.30 -7.61 -16.69
C ALA A 184 6.53 -6.34 -17.07
N SER A 185 6.00 -5.61 -16.09
CA SER A 185 5.32 -4.33 -16.30
C SER A 185 6.14 -3.15 -15.76
N ALA A 186 7.39 -3.35 -15.35
CA ALA A 186 8.23 -2.29 -14.80
C ALA A 186 8.47 -1.19 -15.84
N SER A 187 8.46 0.07 -15.40
CA SER A 187 8.79 1.22 -16.24
C SER A 187 10.19 1.75 -15.95
N ALA A 188 10.74 2.53 -16.87
CA ALA A 188 11.98 3.28 -16.65
C ALA A 188 11.88 4.20 -15.40
N THR A 189 10.69 4.69 -15.07
CA THR A 189 10.45 5.54 -13.90
C THR A 189 10.55 4.74 -12.60
N THR A 190 9.96 3.54 -12.55
CA THR A 190 10.06 2.65 -11.38
C THR A 190 11.48 2.08 -11.20
N THR A 191 12.17 1.72 -12.29
CA THR A 191 13.55 1.22 -12.18
C THR A 191 14.56 2.31 -11.82
N ALA A 192 14.33 3.56 -12.24
CA ALA A 192 15.13 4.71 -11.82
C ALA A 192 14.98 5.05 -10.33
N ALA A 193 13.86 4.68 -9.72
CA ALA A 193 13.59 4.93 -8.31
C ALA A 193 14.28 3.94 -7.35
N LEU A 194 14.86 2.85 -7.88
CA LEU A 194 15.61 1.88 -7.08
C LEU A 194 16.96 2.46 -6.65
N SER A 195 17.26 2.33 -5.37
CA SER A 195 18.58 2.59 -4.80
C SER A 195 19.58 1.50 -5.19
N ALA A 196 20.88 1.83 -5.13
CA ALA A 196 21.94 0.88 -5.44
C ALA A 196 21.86 -0.42 -4.60
N LYS A 197 21.46 -0.32 -3.32
CA LYS A 197 21.32 -1.49 -2.45
C LYS A 197 20.13 -2.38 -2.84
N GLN A 198 19.03 -1.78 -3.28
CA GLN A 198 17.88 -2.52 -3.78
C GLN A 198 18.20 -3.21 -5.11
N CYS A 199 18.95 -2.53 -6.00
CA CYS A 199 19.40 -3.12 -7.25
C CYS A 199 20.24 -4.39 -7.06
N GLY A 200 21.18 -4.38 -6.11
CA GLY A 200 21.96 -5.56 -5.76
C GLY A 200 21.15 -6.69 -5.11
N ALA A 201 19.87 -6.46 -4.79
CA ALA A 201 18.95 -7.48 -4.29
C ALA A 201 17.93 -7.94 -5.33
N LEU A 202 17.93 -7.39 -6.55
CA LEU A 202 17.05 -7.86 -7.62
C LEU A 202 17.43 -9.30 -7.99
N THR A 203 16.42 -10.18 -8.06
CA THR A 203 16.66 -11.56 -8.45
C THR A 203 16.91 -11.65 -9.96
N ALA A 204 17.66 -12.67 -10.38
CA ALA A 204 17.84 -12.98 -11.80
C ALA A 204 16.51 -13.16 -12.54
N ALA A 205 15.49 -13.71 -11.88
CA ALA A 205 14.18 -13.89 -12.48
C ALA A 205 13.44 -12.57 -12.70
N PHE A 206 13.49 -11.65 -11.72
CA PHE A 206 12.97 -10.30 -11.90
C PHE A 206 13.64 -9.60 -13.10
N MET A 207 14.97 -9.65 -13.16
CA MET A 207 15.75 -9.07 -14.26
C MET A 207 15.37 -9.68 -15.61
N ALA A 208 15.24 -11.01 -15.68
CA ALA A 208 14.83 -11.71 -16.89
C ALA A 208 13.39 -11.39 -17.32
N SER A 209 12.53 -10.94 -16.40
CA SER A 209 11.16 -10.53 -16.72
C SER A 209 11.04 -9.10 -17.27
N LEU A 210 12.06 -8.25 -17.12
CA LEU A 210 12.02 -6.85 -17.56
C LEU A 210 11.85 -6.72 -19.08
N ASP A 211 11.02 -5.76 -19.49
CA ASP A 211 10.97 -5.32 -20.88
C ASP A 211 12.16 -4.40 -21.25
N GLY A 212 12.38 -4.20 -22.55
CA GLY A 212 13.48 -3.37 -23.05
C GLY A 212 13.45 -1.91 -22.57
N GLY A 213 12.26 -1.37 -22.23
CA GLY A 213 12.09 0.00 -21.79
C GLY A 213 12.53 0.21 -20.34
N ALA A 214 12.33 -0.79 -19.47
CA ALA A 214 12.68 -0.73 -18.06
C ALA A 214 14.20 -0.65 -17.81
N TYR A 215 15.00 -1.29 -18.66
CA TYR A 215 16.47 -1.26 -18.56
C TYR A 215 17.05 0.16 -18.67
N GLY A 216 16.42 1.02 -19.47
CA GLY A 216 16.86 2.41 -19.66
C GLY A 216 16.68 3.30 -18.42
N GLY A 217 15.91 2.86 -17.43
CA GLY A 217 15.71 3.60 -16.18
C GLY A 217 16.78 3.36 -15.12
N PHE A 218 17.56 2.27 -15.21
CA PHE A 218 18.54 1.97 -14.16
C PHE A 218 19.62 3.06 -14.04
N SER A 219 19.85 3.51 -12.81
CA SER A 219 20.89 4.49 -12.51
C SER A 219 22.29 3.88 -12.63
N VAL A 220 23.32 4.73 -12.80
CA VAL A 220 24.73 4.28 -12.81
C VAL A 220 25.11 3.55 -11.52
N ALA A 221 24.55 3.97 -10.38
CA ALA A 221 24.78 3.31 -9.10
C ALA A 221 24.11 1.94 -9.02
N CYS A 222 22.96 1.77 -9.69
CA CYS A 222 22.29 0.48 -9.85
C CYS A 222 23.11 -0.47 -10.74
N ALA A 223 23.60 0.04 -11.88
CA ALA A 223 24.47 -0.72 -12.78
C ALA A 223 25.75 -1.22 -12.09
N ALA A 224 26.34 -0.42 -11.19
CA ALA A 224 27.50 -0.79 -10.40
C ALA A 224 27.21 -1.81 -9.28
N ALA A 225 25.93 -1.99 -8.91
CA ALA A 225 25.52 -2.95 -7.88
C ALA A 225 25.26 -4.36 -8.45
N PHE A 226 25.09 -4.50 -9.77
CA PHE A 226 24.98 -5.80 -10.41
C PHE A 226 26.35 -6.47 -10.50
N SER A 227 26.45 -7.71 -10.02
CA SER A 227 27.65 -8.52 -10.21
C SER A 227 27.70 -9.12 -11.62
N VAL A 228 28.87 -9.61 -12.03
CA VAL A 228 29.06 -10.25 -13.35
C VAL A 228 28.22 -11.54 -13.48
N ASP A 229 27.91 -12.20 -12.35
CA ASP A 229 27.05 -13.40 -12.30
C ASP A 229 25.56 -13.06 -12.48
N ASP A 230 25.13 -11.88 -12.01
CA ASP A 230 23.76 -11.36 -12.22
C ASP A 230 23.55 -10.98 -13.70
N ALA A 231 24.58 -10.40 -14.32
CA ALA A 231 24.58 -10.07 -15.74
C ALA A 231 24.44 -11.32 -16.62
N ALA A 232 25.16 -12.42 -16.31
CA ALA A 232 25.05 -13.68 -17.06
C ALA A 232 23.65 -14.30 -16.96
N SER A 233 23.01 -14.20 -15.78
CA SER A 233 21.66 -14.73 -15.55
C SER A 233 20.56 -13.89 -16.21
N ALA A 234 20.73 -12.56 -16.25
CA ALA A 234 19.85 -11.65 -16.99
C ALA A 234 20.05 -11.76 -18.53
N CYS A 235 21.28 -12.01 -18.99
CA CYS A 235 21.64 -12.08 -20.41
C CYS A 235 21.13 -13.34 -21.14
N GLY A 236 20.61 -14.35 -20.43
CA GLY A 236 19.93 -15.49 -21.06
C GLY A 236 18.68 -15.09 -21.87
N GLY A 237 18.10 -13.91 -21.60
CA GLY A 237 16.97 -13.33 -22.33
C GLY A 237 17.27 -12.05 -23.13
N ILE A 238 18.48 -11.48 -23.02
CA ILE A 238 18.85 -10.27 -23.75
C ILE A 238 19.23 -10.65 -25.18
N THR A 239 18.25 -10.63 -26.08
CA THR A 239 18.53 -10.67 -27.52
C THR A 239 19.31 -9.42 -27.93
N ALA A 240 20.03 -9.48 -29.06
CA ALA A 240 20.87 -8.38 -29.57
C ALA A 240 20.15 -7.00 -29.67
N ALA A 241 18.81 -6.97 -29.66
CA ALA A 241 18.02 -5.75 -29.57
C ALA A 241 18.18 -4.99 -28.23
N GLY A 242 18.41 -5.69 -27.10
CA GLY A 242 18.56 -5.09 -25.78
C GLY A 242 19.86 -4.31 -25.56
N PHE A 243 20.88 -4.56 -26.39
CA PHE A 243 22.13 -3.78 -26.38
C PHE A 243 22.03 -2.43 -27.11
N GLY A 244 20.95 -2.17 -27.85
CA GLY A 244 20.78 -0.93 -28.62
C GLY A 244 20.58 0.33 -27.77
N HIS A 245 20.28 0.19 -26.48
CA HIS A 245 19.90 1.30 -25.59
C HIS A 245 20.96 1.68 -24.54
N LEU A 246 22.05 0.91 -24.42
CA LEU A 246 23.17 1.30 -23.56
C LEU A 246 23.92 2.44 -24.23
N SER A 247 23.67 3.66 -23.74
CA SER A 247 24.42 4.84 -24.20
C SER A 247 25.92 4.61 -24.02
N ALA A 248 26.74 5.21 -24.89
CA ALA A 248 28.19 5.09 -24.90
C ALA A 248 28.90 5.46 -23.56
N GLY A 249 28.17 6.00 -22.58
CA GLY A 249 28.66 6.21 -21.22
C GLY A 249 28.80 4.93 -20.40
N ALA A 250 27.96 3.91 -20.62
CA ALA A 250 27.96 2.67 -19.83
C ALA A 250 29.12 1.73 -20.20
N THR A 251 29.57 1.75 -21.46
CA THR A 251 30.71 0.95 -21.94
C THR A 251 32.07 1.46 -21.50
N LYS A 252 32.16 2.69 -20.98
CA LYS A 252 33.43 3.29 -20.53
C LYS A 252 33.79 2.95 -19.08
N ALA A 253 32.88 2.30 -18.35
CA ALA A 253 33.06 1.90 -16.95
C ALA A 253 33.37 0.39 -16.78
N LEU A 254 33.50 -0.34 -17.89
CA LEU A 254 34.03 -1.71 -17.96
C LEU A 254 35.47 -1.66 -18.47
#